data_AF-A0A523ANJ5-F1
#
_entry.id   AF-A0A523ANJ5-F1
#
_cell.length_a   1.000
_cell.length_b   1.000
_cell.length_c   1.000
_cell.angle_alpha   90.00
_cell.angle_beta   90.00
_cell.angle_gamma   90.00
#
_symmetry.space_group_name_H-M   'P 1'
#
loop_
_entity.id
_entity.type
_entity.pdbx_description
1 polymer ?
#
loop_
_entity_poly.entity_id
_entity_poly.type
_entity_poly.pdbx_seq_one_letter_code
_entity_poly.pdbx_strand_id
1 'polypeptide(L)'
;PVTSIGPILSLRKIREELQRRREEAAVVSPTLGRAPVSGPAGKLLRALGFEVSPKGVASYYREVAGHFFLHSSDRGFAPFIEDLGMKVHLANLWMRNLGERRRLARKILEEMAHQSRSS
;
A
#
# COMPACT_ATOMS: atom_id res chain seq x y z
N PRO A 1 2.71 -9.31 -1.42
CA PRO A 1 1.46 -8.68 -1.89
C PRO A 1 0.68 -9.57 -2.84
N VAL A 2 1.23 -10.08 -3.94
CA VAL A 2 0.35 -10.67 -4.94
C VAL A 2 0.05 -12.14 -4.71
N THR A 3 0.98 -13.03 -4.42
CA THR A 3 0.63 -14.44 -4.13
C THR A 3 -0.14 -14.64 -2.83
N SER A 4 -0.50 -13.56 -2.11
CA SER A 4 -1.27 -13.61 -0.87
C SER A 4 -2.50 -12.69 -0.89
N ILE A 5 -2.38 -11.44 -1.33
CA ILE A 5 -3.51 -10.48 -1.43
C ILE A 5 -4.15 -10.48 -2.82
N GLY A 6 -3.41 -10.77 -3.89
CA GLY A 6 -3.92 -10.82 -5.26
C GLY A 6 -5.10 -11.80 -5.43
N PRO A 7 -4.95 -13.08 -5.04
CA PRO A 7 -6.05 -14.05 -5.01
C PRO A 7 -7.23 -13.64 -4.13
N ILE A 8 -6.98 -12.96 -3.00
CA ILE A 8 -8.06 -12.45 -2.14
C ILE A 8 -8.87 -11.39 -2.90
N LEU A 9 -8.19 -10.47 -3.60
CA LEU A 9 -8.82 -9.43 -4.41
C LEU A 9 -9.41 -9.93 -5.75
N SER A 10 -9.06 -11.13 -6.20
CA SER A 10 -9.72 -11.73 -7.38
C SER A 10 -11.11 -12.28 -7.04
N LEU A 11 -11.42 -12.46 -5.76
CA LEU A 11 -12.78 -12.76 -5.31
C LEU A 11 -13.63 -11.50 -5.41
N ARG A 12 -14.55 -11.48 -6.39
CA ARG A 12 -15.41 -10.32 -6.72
C ARG A 12 -16.05 -9.67 -5.48
N LYS A 13 -16.68 -10.47 -4.61
CA LYS A 13 -17.37 -9.95 -3.42
C LYS A 13 -16.44 -9.22 -2.45
N ILE A 14 -15.19 -9.70 -2.31
CA ILE A 14 -14.19 -9.06 -1.43
C ILE A 14 -13.74 -7.73 -2.04
N ARG A 15 -13.46 -7.72 -3.35
CA ARG A 15 -13.10 -6.50 -4.08
C ARG A 15 -14.18 -5.43 -3.96
N GLU A 16 -15.44 -5.79 -4.22
CA GLU A 16 -16.57 -4.87 -4.15
C GLU A 16 -16.75 -4.29 -2.74
N GLU A 17 -16.55 -5.10 -1.69
CA GLU A 17 -16.64 -4.61 -0.32
C GLU A 17 -15.50 -3.64 0.02
N LEU A 18 -14.27 -3.93 -0.41
CA LEU A 18 -13.14 -3.03 -0.22
C LEU A 18 -13.29 -1.74 -1.02
N GLN A 19 -13.88 -1.79 -2.23
CA GLN A 19 -14.22 -0.60 -3.01
C GLN A 19 -15.23 0.29 -2.26
N ARG A 20 -16.25 -0.30 -1.63
CA ARG A 20 -17.22 0.45 -0.81
C ARG A 20 -16.59 1.10 0.42
N ARG A 21 -15.60 0.44 1.03
CA ARG A 21 -14.87 0.91 2.22
C ARG A 21 -13.48 1.42 1.88
N ARG A 22 -13.31 1.98 0.68
CA ARG A 22 -12.00 2.39 0.17
C ARG A 22 -11.26 3.30 1.14
N GLU A 23 -11.96 4.26 1.73
CA GLU A 23 -11.39 5.22 2.69
C GLU A 23 -11.01 4.59 4.04
N GLU A 24 -11.44 3.37 4.34
CA GLU A 24 -11.02 2.63 5.54
C GLU A 24 -9.84 1.69 5.26
N ALA A 25 -9.48 1.50 3.98
CA ALA A 25 -8.47 0.55 3.55
C ALA A 25 -7.13 1.23 3.27
N ALA A 26 -6.06 0.60 3.77
CA ALA A 26 -4.69 1.06 3.60
C ALA A 26 -3.80 0.01 2.95
N VAL A 27 -2.89 0.49 2.10
CA VAL A 27 -1.81 -0.30 1.52
C VAL A 27 -0.50 0.08 2.18
N VAL A 28 0.30 -0.90 2.61
CA VAL A 28 1.69 -0.69 2.97
C VAL A 28 2.57 -1.11 1.80
N SER A 29 3.37 -0.18 1.30
CA SER A 29 4.25 -0.44 0.16
C SER A 29 5.16 -1.65 0.44
N PRO A 30 5.15 -2.69 -0.41
CA PRO A 30 6.08 -3.81 -0.32
C PRO A 30 7.45 -3.49 -0.97
N THR A 31 7.53 -2.36 -1.67
CA THR A 31 8.71 -1.86 -2.39
C THR A 31 9.36 -0.73 -1.61
N LEU A 32 10.70 -0.72 -1.63
CA LEU A 32 11.54 0.42 -1.25
C LEU A 32 12.34 0.85 -2.49
N GLY A 33 12.12 2.07 -2.98
CA GLY A 33 12.68 2.60 -4.22
C GLY A 33 12.27 1.79 -5.46
N ARG A 34 13.18 1.71 -6.43
CA ARG A 34 13.06 0.91 -7.66
C ARG A 34 13.70 -0.49 -7.53
N ALA A 35 14.09 -0.89 -6.31
CA ALA A 35 14.74 -2.18 -6.12
C ALA A 35 13.76 -3.31 -6.49
N PRO A 36 14.22 -4.39 -7.13
CA PRO A 36 13.37 -5.55 -7.36
C PRO A 36 12.86 -6.03 -6.00
N VAL A 37 11.53 -6.08 -5.81
CA VAL A 37 11.01 -6.84 -4.67
C VAL A 37 11.43 -8.28 -4.91
N SER A 38 12.40 -8.77 -4.13
CA SER A 38 12.71 -10.18 -4.10
C SER A 38 11.47 -10.92 -3.61
N GLY A 39 10.82 -11.65 -4.52
CA GLY A 39 9.63 -12.42 -4.20
C GLY A 39 8.49 -12.26 -5.20
N PRO A 40 7.33 -12.86 -4.90
CA PRO A 40 6.23 -12.98 -5.85
C PRO A 40 5.54 -11.64 -6.19
N ALA A 41 5.73 -10.63 -5.34
CA ALA A 41 5.26 -9.26 -5.51
C ALA A 41 5.63 -8.65 -6.86
N GLY A 42 6.94 -8.60 -7.14
CA GLY A 42 7.48 -7.97 -8.34
C GLY A 42 7.18 -8.80 -9.59
N LYS A 43 7.10 -10.14 -9.46
CA LYS A 43 6.74 -11.02 -10.58
C LYS A 43 5.34 -10.72 -11.10
N LEU A 44 4.35 -10.53 -10.22
CA LEU A 44 3.00 -10.26 -10.71
C LEU A 44 2.75 -8.80 -11.09
N LEU A 45 3.34 -7.81 -10.41
CA LEU A 45 3.24 -6.43 -10.92
C LEU A 45 3.69 -6.37 -12.38
N ARG A 46 4.82 -7.02 -12.71
CA ARG A 46 5.26 -7.19 -14.09
C ARG A 46 4.25 -7.95 -14.96
N ALA A 47 3.72 -9.07 -14.48
CA ALA A 47 2.73 -9.87 -15.23
C ALA A 47 1.43 -9.12 -15.53
N LEU A 48 1.05 -8.16 -14.69
CA LEU A 48 -0.12 -7.29 -14.88
C LEU A 48 0.22 -5.97 -15.60
N GLY A 49 1.45 -5.80 -16.09
CA GLY A 49 1.86 -4.61 -16.83
C GLY A 49 2.18 -3.38 -15.96
N PHE A 50 2.33 -3.55 -14.65
CA PHE A 50 2.71 -2.48 -13.72
C PHE A 50 4.22 -2.44 -13.48
N GLU A 51 4.73 -1.23 -13.26
CA GLU A 51 6.10 -1.01 -12.81
C GLU A 51 6.30 -1.63 -11.40
N VAL A 52 7.47 -2.22 -11.15
CA VAL A 52 7.85 -2.68 -9.80
C VAL A 52 8.38 -1.50 -9.01
N SER A 53 7.46 -0.62 -8.62
CA SER A 53 7.73 0.60 -7.87
C SER A 53 6.54 0.90 -6.95
N PRO A 54 6.69 1.83 -5.98
CA PRO A 54 5.55 2.30 -5.19
C PRO A 54 4.40 2.84 -6.07
N LYS A 55 4.71 3.46 -7.23
CA LYS A 55 3.71 3.92 -8.19
C LYS A 55 2.88 2.77 -8.78
N GLY A 56 3.54 1.69 -9.19
CA GLY A 56 2.84 0.52 -9.74
C GLY A 56 1.99 -0.19 -8.70
N VAL A 57 2.48 -0.28 -7.46
CA VAL A 57 1.70 -0.80 -6.32
C VAL A 57 0.46 0.06 -6.09
N ALA A 58 0.62 1.39 -5.97
CA ALA A 58 -0.50 2.31 -5.78
C ALA A 58 -1.51 2.20 -6.94
N SER A 59 -1.04 2.16 -8.18
CA SER A 59 -1.88 2.01 -9.36
C SER A 59 -2.73 0.74 -9.33
N TYR A 60 -2.15 -0.37 -8.86
CA TYR A 60 -2.86 -1.64 -8.73
C TYR A 60 -3.95 -1.63 -7.64
N TYR A 61 -3.73 -0.90 -6.54
CA TYR A 61 -4.65 -0.88 -5.40
C TYR A 61 -5.58 0.34 -5.35
N ARG A 62 -5.45 1.32 -6.25
CA ARG A 62 -6.15 2.62 -6.20
C ARG A 62 -7.67 2.55 -6.06
N GLU A 63 -8.29 1.50 -6.57
CA GLU A 63 -9.74 1.31 -6.51
C GLU A 63 -10.22 0.76 -5.17
N VAL A 64 -9.35 0.07 -4.42
CA VAL A 64 -9.72 -0.68 -3.20
C VAL A 64 -9.13 -0.08 -1.92
N ALA A 65 -8.24 0.91 -2.03
CA ALA A 65 -7.63 1.57 -0.89
C ALA A 65 -7.52 3.08 -1.11
N GLY A 66 -7.87 3.84 -0.08
CA GLY A 66 -7.74 5.30 -0.01
C GLY A 66 -6.44 5.73 0.64
N HIS A 67 -5.77 4.84 1.40
CA HIS A 67 -4.53 5.18 2.11
C HIS A 67 -3.32 4.39 1.58
N PHE A 68 -2.17 5.05 1.54
CA PHE A 68 -0.92 4.44 1.10
C PHE A 68 0.25 4.80 2.03
N PHE A 69 0.83 3.80 2.70
CA PHE A 69 2.05 3.95 3.48
C PHE A 69 3.27 3.76 2.58
N LEU A 70 4.01 4.85 2.39
CA LEU A 70 5.19 4.96 1.55
C LEU A 70 6.42 5.11 2.44
N HIS A 71 7.54 4.51 2.04
CA HIS A 71 8.76 4.66 2.80
C HIS A 71 9.27 6.11 2.74
N SER A 72 9.78 6.65 3.84
CA SER A 72 10.24 8.05 3.88
C SER A 72 11.32 8.38 2.85
N SER A 73 12.17 7.41 2.47
CA SER A 73 13.17 7.57 1.39
C SER A 73 12.56 7.75 0.00
N ASP A 74 11.31 7.35 -0.16
CA ASP A 74 10.60 7.25 -1.44
C ASP A 74 9.62 8.42 -1.63
N ARG A 75 9.73 9.47 -0.80
CA ARG A 75 8.85 10.66 -0.81
C ARG A 75 8.62 11.24 -2.20
N GLY A 76 9.59 11.17 -3.11
CA GLY A 76 9.43 11.65 -4.50
C GLY A 76 8.31 10.95 -5.29
N PHE A 77 7.82 9.80 -4.84
CA PHE A 77 6.67 9.13 -5.42
C PHE A 77 5.32 9.63 -4.90
N ALA A 78 5.29 10.37 -3.78
CA ALA A 78 4.06 10.79 -3.12
C ALA A 78 3.11 11.59 -4.04
N PRO A 79 3.56 12.61 -4.81
CA PRO A 79 2.63 13.39 -5.63
C PRO A 79 1.86 12.54 -6.65
N PHE A 80 2.53 11.58 -7.28
CA PHE A 80 1.87 10.67 -8.22
C PHE A 80 0.82 9.79 -7.53
N ILE A 81 1.08 9.34 -6.30
CA ILE A 81 0.16 8.48 -5.55
C ILE A 81 -1.04 9.30 -5.05
N GLU A 82 -0.81 10.55 -4.67
CA GLU A 82 -1.84 11.52 -4.31
C GLU A 82 -2.76 11.83 -5.50
N ASP A 83 -2.20 11.99 -6.71
CA ASP A 83 -2.96 12.15 -7.97
C ASP A 83 -3.86 10.94 -8.30
N LEU A 84 -3.56 9.75 -7.75
CA LEU A 84 -4.45 8.58 -7.84
C LEU A 84 -5.62 8.62 -6.84
N GLY A 85 -5.77 9.72 -6.10
CA GLY A 85 -6.79 9.92 -5.08
C GLY A 85 -6.49 9.18 -3.77
N MET A 86 -5.23 8.86 -3.49
CA MET A 86 -4.82 8.17 -2.26
C MET A 86 -4.12 9.14 -1.31
N LYS A 87 -4.45 9.09 -0.02
CA LYS A 87 -3.72 9.81 1.02
C LYS A 87 -2.42 9.09 1.34
N VAL A 88 -1.30 9.77 1.15
CA VAL A 88 0.05 9.22 1.39
C VAL A 88 0.50 9.47 2.82
N HIS A 89 0.98 8.41 3.46
CA HIS A 89 1.57 8.41 4.79
C HIS A 89 3.04 8.02 4.70
N LEU A 90 3.96 8.90 5.10
CA LEU A 90 5.38 8.58 5.11
C LEU A 90 5.77 7.90 6.42
N ALA A 91 6.40 6.73 6.30
CA ALA A 91 6.86 5.97 7.45
C ALA A 91 8.17 5.22 7.15
N ASN A 92 8.88 4.83 8.21
CA ASN A 92 9.92 3.82 8.08
C ASN A 92 9.25 2.44 7.99
N LEU A 93 9.37 1.79 6.83
CA LEU A 93 8.75 0.49 6.53
C LEU A 93 9.69 -0.71 6.75
N TRP A 94 10.91 -0.48 7.25
CA TRP A 94 11.79 -1.60 7.63
C TRP A 94 11.15 -2.41 8.78
N MET A 95 11.24 -3.74 8.67
CA MET A 95 10.63 -4.70 9.61
C MET A 95 11.62 -5.77 10.08
N ARG A 96 12.90 -5.40 10.26
CA ARG A 96 14.03 -6.31 10.51
C ARG A 96 13.95 -6.99 11.88
N ASN A 97 13.31 -6.34 12.85
CA ASN A 97 13.11 -6.89 14.19
C ASN A 97 11.68 -6.58 14.71
N LEU A 98 11.34 -7.19 15.85
CA LEU A 98 10.01 -7.02 16.46
C LEU A 98 9.73 -5.56 16.85
N GLY A 99 10.76 -4.82 17.29
CA GLY A 99 10.64 -3.41 17.63
C GLY A 99 10.25 -2.55 16.41
N GLU A 100 10.90 -2.79 15.27
CA GLU A 100 10.57 -2.15 13.99
C GLU A 100 9.14 -2.47 13.54
N ARG A 101 8.73 -3.75 13.61
CA ARG A 101 7.35 -4.16 13.28
C ARG A 101 6.31 -3.49 14.16
N ARG A 102 6.55 -3.41 15.48
CA ARG A 102 5.65 -2.75 16.43
C ARG A 102 5.54 -1.25 16.18
N ARG A 103 6.66 -0.58 15.86
CA ARG A 103 6.66 0.85 15.52
C ARG A 103 5.83 1.13 14.28
N LEU A 104 6.03 0.35 13.22
CA LEU A 104 5.25 0.50 11.98
C LEU A 104 3.76 0.24 12.23
N ALA A 105 3.41 -0.85 12.91
CA ALA A 105 2.02 -1.16 13.23
C ALA A 105 1.34 -0.04 14.04
N ARG A 106 2.02 0.51 15.05
CA ARG A 106 1.50 1.63 15.84
C ARG A 106 1.28 2.88 14.96
N LYS A 107 2.26 3.23 14.13
CA LYS A 107 2.14 4.37 13.20
C LYS A 107 0.95 4.21 12.26
N ILE A 108 0.73 3.00 11.73
CA ILE A 108 -0.43 2.72 10.88
C ILE A 108 -1.73 2.95 11.64
N LEU A 109 -1.86 2.40 12.85
CA LEU A 109 -3.07 2.56 13.66
C LEU A 109 -3.34 4.02 14.03
N GLU A 110 -2.30 4.78 14.39
CA GLU A 110 -2.41 6.22 14.67
C GLU A 110 -2.97 6.99 13.47
N GLU A 111 -2.36 6.84 12.29
CA GLU A 111 -2.78 7.55 11.08
C GLU A 111 -4.21 7.20 10.64
N MET A 112 -4.58 5.92 10.77
CA MET A 112 -5.92 5.45 10.40
C MET A 112 -6.99 5.89 11.40
N ALA A 113 -6.68 5.92 12.71
CA ALA A 113 -7.61 6.36 13.74
C ALA A 113 -7.93 7.87 13.66
N HIS A 114 -6.99 8.69 13.18
CA HIS A 114 -7.22 10.11 12.95
C HIS A 114 -8.23 10.38 11.81
N GLN A 115 -8.39 9.47 10.85
CA GLN A 115 -9.34 9.64 9.74
C GLN A 115 -10.78 9.35 10.17
N SER A 116 -10.99 8.31 10.99
CA SER A 116 -12.32 7.93 11.48
C SER A 116 -12.98 8.99 12.36
N ARG A 117 -12.25 10.01 12.81
CA ARG A 117 -12.77 11.15 13.60
C ARG A 117 -13.06 12.40 12.79
N SER A 118 -12.63 12.44 11.52
CA SER A 118 -12.76 13.59 10.62
C SER A 118 -13.78 13.36 9.51
N SER A 119 -14.47 12.21 9.53
CA SER A 119 -15.56 11.80 8.63
C SER A 119 -16.85 11.67 9.45
#